data_AF-A0A2V6HHM8-F1
#
_entry.id   AF-A0A2V6HHM8-F1
#
_cell.length_a   1.000
_cell.length_b   1.000
_cell.length_c   1.000
_cell.angle_alpha   90.00
_cell.angle_beta   90.00
_cell.angle_gamma   90.00
#
_symmetry.space_group_name_H-M   'P 1'
#
loop_
_entity.id
_entity.type
_entity.pdbx_description
1 polymer ?
#
loop_
_entity_poly.entity_id
_entity_poly.type
_entity_poly.pdbx_seq_one_letter_code
_entity_poly.pdbx_strand_id
1 'polypeptide(L)'
;MGPPPRCLLIFADPPYEKPHRGESHTEKLLNNESLPKLLELDGIFVLEKRPDETLLELKLWRVIRQKTYGATEILFISQSACGNWQSVIK
;
A
#
# COMPACT_ATOMS: atom_id res chain seq x y z
N MET A 1 20.96 -21.31 -4.85
CA MET A 1 19.63 -20.94 -4.31
C MET A 1 19.15 -19.76 -5.14
N GLY A 2 17.99 -19.87 -5.81
CA GLY A 2 17.46 -18.77 -6.63
C GLY A 2 16.99 -17.58 -5.77
N PRO A 3 16.71 -16.42 -6.38
CA PRO A 3 16.09 -15.31 -5.67
C PRO A 3 14.75 -15.77 -5.06
N PRO A 4 14.33 -15.19 -3.92
CA PRO A 4 13.03 -15.51 -3.34
C PRO A 4 11.90 -15.18 -4.32
N PRO A 5 10.79 -15.94 -4.29
CA PRO A 5 9.62 -15.62 -5.09
C PRO A 5 9.09 -14.24 -4.72
N ARG A 6 8.66 -13.49 -5.73
CA ARG A 6 8.05 -12.17 -5.56
C ARG A 6 6.55 -12.25 -5.83
N CYS A 7 5.82 -11.31 -5.25
CA CYS A 7 4.38 -11.20 -5.34
C CYS A 7 4.00 -10.19 -6.43
N LEU A 8 2.96 -10.51 -7.20
CA LEU A 8 2.27 -9.53 -8.04
C LEU A 8 1.37 -8.61 -7.20
N LEU A 9 0.77 -9.16 -6.15
CA LEU A 9 -0.21 -8.49 -5.30
C LEU A 9 0.08 -8.78 -3.83
N ILE A 10 0.02 -7.73 -3.00
CA ILE A 10 -0.04 -7.84 -1.54
C ILE A 10 -1.31 -7.12 -1.10
N PHE A 11 -2.06 -7.72 -0.18
CA PHE A 11 -3.25 -7.13 0.42
C PHE A 11 -3.01 -6.95 1.92
N ALA A 12 -3.40 -5.81 2.48
CA ALA A 12 -3.40 -5.60 3.92
C ALA A 12 -4.63 -4.83 4.38
N ASP A 13 -5.26 -5.35 5.43
CA ASP A 13 -6.27 -4.70 6.25
C ASP A 13 -5.70 -4.65 7.69
N PRO A 14 -4.85 -3.64 7.99
CA PRO A 14 -4.24 -3.54 9.30
C PRO A 14 -5.27 -3.18 10.38
N PRO A 15 -5.06 -3.61 11.64
CA PRO A 15 -5.89 -3.18 12.75
C PRO A 15 -5.94 -1.64 12.86
N TYR A 16 -7.13 -1.11 13.12
CA TYR A 16 -7.37 0.33 13.21
C TYR A 16 -6.93 0.95 14.54
N GLU A 17 -6.73 0.12 15.58
CA GLU A 17 -6.32 0.61 16.88
C GLU A 17 -4.92 1.23 16.80
N LYS A 18 -4.80 2.50 17.19
CA LYS A 18 -3.48 3.12 17.36
C LYS A 18 -2.87 2.62 18.67
N PRO A 19 -1.60 2.19 18.67
CA PRO A 19 -0.90 1.87 19.91
C PRO A 19 -0.83 3.12 20.80
N HIS A 20 -0.85 2.93 22.12
CA HIS A 20 -0.83 4.04 23.09
C HIS A 20 0.39 4.97 22.94
N ARG A 21 1.47 4.47 22.32
CA ARG A 21 2.59 5.23 21.78
C ARG A 21 3.10 4.56 20.51
N GLY A 22 3.48 5.36 19.52
CA GLY A 22 4.13 4.90 18.30
C GLY A 22 3.25 5.05 17.05
N GLU A 23 3.84 4.66 15.92
CA GLU A 23 3.20 4.68 14.60
C GLU A 23 2.02 3.68 14.51
N SER A 24 1.02 4.03 13.69
CA SER A 24 -0.11 3.14 13.40
C SER A 24 0.35 1.88 12.66
N HIS A 25 -0.49 0.85 12.62
CA HIS A 25 -0.20 -0.35 11.84
C HIS A 25 -0.10 -0.04 10.34
N THR A 26 -0.90 0.90 9.86
CA THR A 26 -0.85 1.44 8.50
C THR A 26 0.52 2.07 8.22
N GLU A 27 0.99 2.96 9.11
CA GLU A 27 2.31 3.61 9.00
C GLU A 27 3.46 2.59 9.02
N LYS A 28 3.41 1.59 9.90
CA LYS A 28 4.39 0.49 9.95
C LYS A 28 4.56 -0.22 8.62
N LEU A 29 3.44 -0.53 7.95
CA LEU A 29 3.47 -1.20 6.65
C LEU A 29 4.04 -0.26 5.58
N LEU A 30 3.62 1.00 5.58
CA LEU A 30 4.07 1.98 4.60
C LEU A 30 5.56 2.33 4.72
N ASN A 31 6.11 2.27 5.94
CA ASN A 31 7.52 2.55 6.22
C ASN A 31 8.43 1.30 6.14
N ASN A 32 7.88 0.10 5.98
CA ASN A 32 8.67 -1.12 5.96
C ASN A 32 9.41 -1.31 4.62
N GLU A 33 10.73 -1.10 4.63
CA GLU A 33 11.61 -1.24 3.46
C GLU A 33 11.69 -2.67 2.88
N SER A 34 11.22 -3.67 3.61
CA SER A 34 11.20 -5.07 3.13
C SER A 34 9.96 -5.36 2.29
N LEU A 35 8.82 -4.69 2.54
CA LEU A 35 7.58 -4.92 1.78
C LEU A 35 7.73 -4.63 0.28
N PRO A 36 8.33 -3.50 -0.15
CA PRO A 36 8.68 -3.27 -1.54
C PRO A 36 9.46 -4.44 -2.17
N LYS A 37 10.45 -4.99 -1.46
CA LYS A 37 11.33 -6.06 -1.99
C LYS A 37 10.60 -7.38 -2.23
N LEU A 38 9.42 -7.57 -1.63
CA LEU A 38 8.56 -8.72 -1.85
C LEU A 38 7.71 -8.59 -3.11
N LEU A 39 7.55 -7.40 -3.68
CA LEU A 39 6.79 -7.19 -4.90
C LEU A 39 7.65 -7.31 -6.16
N GLU A 40 7.04 -7.77 -7.24
CA GLU A 40 7.56 -7.57 -8.59
C GLU A 40 7.62 -6.08 -8.96
N LEU A 41 8.34 -5.75 -10.05
CA LEU A 41 8.53 -4.36 -10.48
C LEU A 41 7.20 -3.63 -10.69
N ASP A 42 6.22 -4.31 -11.30
CA ASP A 42 4.87 -3.79 -11.54
C ASP A 42 3.85 -4.30 -10.51
N GLY A 43 4.34 -4.86 -9.40
CA GLY A 43 3.50 -5.35 -8.32
C GLY A 43 2.75 -4.22 -7.61
N ILE A 44 1.58 -4.57 -7.08
CA ILE A 44 0.68 -3.62 -6.40
C ILE A 44 0.48 -4.06 -4.95
N PHE A 45 0.63 -3.10 -4.04
CA PHE A 45 0.19 -3.23 -2.66
C PHE A 45 -1.19 -2.56 -2.52
N VAL A 46 -2.19 -3.34 -2.11
CA VAL A 46 -3.55 -2.89 -1.84
C VAL A 46 -3.71 -2.77 -0.33
N LEU A 47 -3.93 -1.55 0.13
CA LEU A 47 -4.01 -1.21 1.54
C LEU A 47 -5.38 -0.65 1.87
N GLU A 48 -6.07 -1.28 2.81
CA GLU A 48 -7.26 -0.73 3.44
C GLU A 48 -6.86 0.21 4.59
N LYS A 49 -7.57 1.32 4.72
CA LYS A 49 -7.50 2.22 5.87
C LYS A 49 -8.81 2.96 6.09
N ARG A 50 -8.90 3.73 7.18
CA ARG A 50 -10.01 4.68 7.35
C ARG A 50 -9.81 5.94 6.50
N PRO A 51 -10.87 6.54 5.95
CA PRO A 51 -10.77 7.78 5.18
C PRO A 51 -10.15 8.95 5.97
N ASP A 52 -10.40 9.01 7.28
CA ASP A 52 -9.91 10.05 8.18
C ASP A 52 -8.50 9.77 8.74
N GLU A 53 -7.90 8.62 8.41
CA GLU A 53 -6.49 8.36 8.73
C GLU A 53 -5.59 9.17 7.79
N THR A 54 -4.95 10.21 8.34
CA THR A 54 -3.93 11.01 7.66
C THR A 54 -2.64 10.23 7.53
N LEU A 55 -2.12 10.10 6.31
CA LEU A 55 -0.81 9.55 6.02
C LEU A 55 0.15 10.71 5.77
N LEU A 56 1.20 10.82 6.59
CA LEU A 56 2.11 11.97 6.55
C LEU A 56 2.98 11.97 5.30
N GLU A 57 3.65 10.86 4.96
CA GLU A 57 4.44 10.74 3.72
C GLU A 57 4.58 9.28 3.27
N LEU A 58 4.37 9.02 1.97
CA LEU A 58 4.55 7.70 1.34
C LEU A 58 5.90 7.63 0.62
N LYS A 59 7.01 7.63 1.36
CA LYS A 59 8.36 7.73 0.75
C LYS A 59 8.73 6.56 -0.15
N LEU A 60 8.27 5.35 0.20
CA LEU A 60 8.57 4.11 -0.51
C LEU A 60 7.55 3.77 -1.59
N TRP A 61 6.44 4.52 -1.67
CA TRP A 61 5.25 4.13 -2.39
C TRP A 61 4.68 5.28 -3.21
N ARG A 62 4.25 4.97 -4.43
CA ARG A 62 3.44 5.87 -5.25
C ARG A 62 2.00 5.40 -5.24
N VAL A 63 1.06 6.31 -4.97
CA VAL A 63 -0.37 6.05 -5.14
C VAL A 63 -0.70 5.97 -6.62
N ILE A 64 -1.18 4.80 -7.06
CA ILE A 64 -1.69 4.56 -8.40
C ILE A 64 -3.19 4.90 -8.47
N ARG A 65 -3.93 4.49 -7.43
CA ARG A 65 -5.37 4.71 -7.32
C ARG A 65 -5.77 4.77 -5.86
N GLN A 66 -6.79 5.57 -5.58
CA GLN A 66 -7.45 5.64 -4.28
C GLN A 66 -8.95 5.58 -4.52
N LYS A 67 -9.67 4.85 -3.67
CA LYS A 67 -11.14 4.82 -3.72
C LYS A 67 -11.74 4.64 -2.34
N THR A 68 -12.72 5.48 -2.04
CA THR A 68 -13.45 5.49 -0.77
C THR A 68 -14.82 4.85 -0.94
N TYR A 69 -15.19 3.99 0.01
CA TYR A 69 -16.47 3.30 0.08
C TYR A 69 -17.03 3.43 1.50
N GLY A 70 -17.89 4.42 1.74
CA GLY A 70 -18.43 4.67 3.07
C GLY A 70 -17.32 4.97 4.08
N ALA A 71 -17.16 4.10 5.08
CA ALA A 71 -16.18 4.24 6.15
C ALA A 71 -14.80 3.60 5.83
N THR A 72 -14.61 3.09 4.62
CA THR A 72 -13.39 2.40 4.19
C THR A 72 -12.74 3.13 3.02
N GLU A 73 -11.42 3.24 3.03
CA GLU A 73 -10.62 3.73 1.91
C GLU A 73 -9.60 2.68 1.47
N ILE A 74 -9.56 2.41 0.16
CA ILE A 74 -8.62 1.48 -0.45
C ILE A 74 -7.58 2.27 -1.24
N LEU A 75 -6.31 2.06 -0.91
CA LEU A 75 -5.15 2.59 -1.62
C LEU A 75 -4.52 1.48 -2.46
N PHE A 76 -4.31 1.75 -3.74
CA PHE A 76 -3.49 0.93 -4.64
C PHE A 76 -2.16 1.64 -4.82
N ILE A 77 -1.08 1.07 -4.30
CA ILE A 77 0.24 1.69 -4.28
C ILE A 77 1.31 0.77 -4.85
N SER A 78 2.36 1.34 -5.44
CA SER A 78 3.48 0.59 -6.04
C SER A 78 4.80 1.33 -5.88
N GLN A 79 5.92 0.62 -6.02
CA GLN A 79 7.27 1.21 -6.07
C GLN A 79 7.51 1.98 -7.36
N SER A 80 6.99 1.43 -8.46
CA SER A 80 7.20 1.98 -9.78
C SER A 80 6.20 3.07 -10.03
N ALA A 81 6.64 4.08 -10.76
CA ALA A 81 5.78 4.92 -11.57
C ALA A 81 5.12 4.08 -12.70
N CYS A 82 4.39 3.01 -12.37
CA CYS A 82 3.88 2.09 -13.36
C CYS A 82 2.92 2.85 -14.30
N GLY A 83 3.18 2.71 -15.61
CA GLY A 83 2.53 3.46 -16.67
C GLY A 83 1.01 3.32 -16.67
N ASN A 84 0.37 4.42 -17.08
CA ASN A 84 -1.07 4.68 -17.28
C ASN A 84 -2.09 3.52 -17.08
N TRP A 85 -2.22 2.96 -15.88
CA TRP A 85 -3.33 2.06 -15.52
C TRP A 85 -4.71 2.74 -15.53
N GLN A 86 -4.76 4.08 -15.65
CA GLN A 86 -6.00 4.84 -15.77
C GLN A 86 -6.79 4.50 -17.04
N SER A 87 -6.17 3.84 -18.03
CA SER A 87 -6.84 3.52 -19.30
C SER A 87 -7.54 2.15 -19.34
N VAL A 88 -7.33 1.27 -18.35
CA VAL A 88 -7.70 -0.15 -18.45
C VAL A 88 -9.03 -0.49 -17.74
N ILE A 89 -9.61 0.46 -17.00
CA ILE A 89 -10.90 0.24 -16.32
C ILE A 89 -11.86 1.36 -16.75
N LYS A 90 -12.55 1.14 -17.87
CA LYS A 90 -13.82 1.80 -18.20
C LYS A 90 -14.98 0.95 -17.70
#